data_AF-A0A930F1L0-F1
#
_entry.id   AF-A0A930F1L0-F1
#
_cell.length_a   1.000
_cell.length_b   1.000
_cell.length_c   1.000
_cell.angle_alpha   90.00
_cell.angle_beta   90.00
_cell.angle_gamma   90.00
#
_symmetry.space_group_name_H-M   'P 1'
#
loop_
_entity.id
_entity.type
_entity.pdbx_description
1 polymer ?
#
loop_
_entity_poly.entity_id
_entity_poly.type
_entity_poly.pdbx_seq_one_letter_code
_entity_poly.pdbx_strand_id
1 'polypeptide(L)'
;MKNLKFLFAFLVYFAVLSCSGTFSTLPDGKQIDNRLVGEWAGSEENNQMEGVKKSWVMKRLKNGSFSLEFTVEENGDVSSFEETGTWWVENGKFYEFHDFTKKTDHYSYEVLNKNQVKFKAEHIGVEMNKSDYEFIDTRKTPEKNKKKGELGLSISNPIKVNSVPEEYQYIRENCEGCKVISQALINEGKSYYDELKVQKPDGTTVSYFFDINSFYLDF
;
A
#
# COMPACT_ATOMS: atom_id res chain seq x y z
N MET A 1 67.14 8.96 0.84
CA MET A 1 65.86 8.28 1.11
C MET A 1 64.96 9.26 1.85
N LYS A 2 64.27 10.18 1.15
CA LYS A 2 62.89 10.06 0.67
C LYS A 2 61.93 9.39 1.67
N ASN A 3 61.11 10.26 2.28
CA ASN A 3 59.68 10.10 2.58
C ASN A 3 59.26 8.99 3.55
N LEU A 4 58.57 9.38 4.63
CA LEU A 4 57.19 8.96 4.94
C LEU A 4 56.90 9.17 6.44
N LYS A 5 56.63 10.40 6.86
CA LYS A 5 55.96 10.69 8.14
C LYS A 5 55.02 11.89 7.97
N PHE A 6 54.07 11.74 7.07
CA PHE A 6 52.85 12.55 7.04
C PHE A 6 51.72 11.58 6.65
N LEU A 7 50.53 11.83 7.21
CA LEU A 7 49.28 11.06 7.09
C LEU A 7 49.08 9.93 8.11
N PHE A 8 48.88 10.33 9.37
CA PHE A 8 47.83 9.74 10.20
C PHE A 8 46.94 10.87 10.73
N ALA A 9 46.37 11.64 9.80
CA ALA A 9 45.37 12.65 10.08
C ALA A 9 44.29 12.59 8.97
N PHE A 10 43.77 11.39 8.70
CA PHE A 10 42.68 11.20 7.75
C PHE A 10 41.96 9.87 8.01
N LEU A 11 41.46 9.66 9.23
CA LEU A 11 40.59 8.50 9.53
C LEU A 11 39.65 8.75 10.72
N VAL A 12 39.14 9.98 10.85
CA VAL A 12 37.96 10.31 11.69
C VAL A 12 37.02 11.26 10.92
N TYR A 13 36.91 11.09 9.60
CA TYR A 13 36.05 11.93 8.76
C TYR A 13 34.97 11.14 8.01
N PHE A 14 34.65 9.92 8.47
CA PHE A 14 33.59 9.09 7.89
C PHE A 14 32.85 8.30 8.96
N ALA A 15 32.09 9.00 9.81
CA ALA A 15 31.03 8.38 10.63
C ALA A 15 29.85 9.32 10.95
N VAL A 16 29.69 10.42 10.22
CA VAL A 16 28.43 11.20 10.19
C VAL A 16 27.73 10.98 8.84
N LEU A 17 27.54 9.71 8.48
CA LEU A 17 26.66 9.33 7.39
C LEU A 17 25.27 9.07 7.97
N SER A 18 24.48 10.14 7.98
CA SER A 18 23.03 10.12 7.75
C SER A 18 22.17 9.28 8.69
N CYS A 19 22.00 9.74 9.94
CA CYS A 19 20.71 9.57 10.61
C CYS A 19 19.70 10.51 9.93
N SER A 20 19.04 10.04 8.87
CA SER A 20 17.83 10.67 8.37
C SER A 20 16.87 10.86 9.56
N GLY A 21 16.52 12.11 9.87
CA GLY A 21 15.74 12.46 11.05
C GLY A 21 14.46 11.61 11.12
N THR A 22 14.32 10.84 12.20
CA THR A 22 13.13 10.03 12.47
C THR A 22 11.89 10.89 12.58
N PHE A 23 12.05 12.15 12.98
CA PHE A 23 10.96 13.10 13.16
C PHE A 23 11.07 14.31 12.23
N SER A 24 9.91 14.84 11.83
CA SER A 24 9.77 16.12 11.15
C SER A 24 8.88 17.04 11.99
N THR A 25 9.15 18.35 11.99
CA THR A 25 8.31 19.34 12.69
C THR A 25 7.42 20.06 11.69
N LEU A 26 6.13 20.16 11.99
CA LEU A 26 5.14 20.89 11.22
C LEU A 26 5.18 22.40 11.53
N PRO A 27 4.60 23.26 10.68
CA PRO A 27 4.56 24.71 10.93
C PRO A 27 3.89 25.13 12.25
N ASP A 28 2.98 24.31 12.77
CA ASP A 28 2.27 24.53 14.03
C ASP A 28 3.01 23.97 15.26
N GLY A 29 4.24 23.49 15.08
CA GLY A 29 5.10 22.94 16.14
C GLY A 29 4.88 21.46 16.44
N LYS A 30 3.83 20.83 15.89
CA LYS A 30 3.60 19.38 16.07
C LYS A 30 4.69 18.55 15.39
N GLN A 31 4.92 17.35 15.90
CA GLN A 31 5.91 16.43 15.34
C GLN A 31 5.26 15.30 14.55
N ILE A 32 5.99 14.81 13.56
CA ILE A 32 5.64 13.70 12.68
C ILE A 32 6.74 12.66 12.78
N ASP A 33 6.40 11.42 13.14
CA ASP A 33 7.32 10.29 13.01
C ASP A 33 7.33 9.84 11.54
N ASN A 34 8.43 10.10 10.83
CA ASN A 34 8.58 9.80 9.41
C ASN A 34 8.45 8.29 9.10
N ARG A 35 8.59 7.41 10.10
CA ARG A 35 8.40 5.96 9.94
C ARG A 35 6.92 5.61 9.74
N LEU A 36 6.00 6.41 10.30
CA LEU A 36 4.55 6.20 10.23
C LEU A 36 3.92 6.79 8.96
N VAL A 37 4.66 7.59 8.20
CA VAL A 37 4.18 8.15 6.92
C VAL A 37 3.99 7.04 5.89
N GLY A 38 2.89 7.11 5.14
CA GLY A 38 2.57 6.18 4.05
C GLY A 38 1.15 5.63 4.14
N GLU A 39 0.88 4.62 3.33
CA GLU A 39 -0.37 3.87 3.34
C GLU A 39 -0.21 2.61 4.18
N TRP A 40 -1.22 2.31 4.97
CA TRP A 40 -1.28 1.24 5.95
C TRP A 40 -2.62 0.55 5.85
N ALA A 41 -2.66 -0.74 6.18
CA ALA A 41 -3.88 -1.50 6.23
C ALA A 41 -3.88 -2.38 7.47
N GLY A 42 -5.08 -2.70 7.93
CA GLY A 42 -5.29 -3.62 9.01
C GLY A 42 -6.70 -4.20 8.97
N SER A 43 -6.90 -5.19 9.81
CA SER A 43 -8.21 -5.78 10.02
C SER A 43 -8.28 -6.32 11.44
N GLU A 44 -9.49 -6.36 11.98
CA GLU A 44 -9.80 -6.94 13.26
C GLU A 44 -11.14 -7.66 13.23
N GLU A 45 -11.33 -8.55 14.19
CA GLU A 45 -12.58 -9.28 14.42
C GLU A 45 -12.78 -9.42 15.91
N ASN A 46 -13.99 -9.13 16.40
CA ASN A 46 -14.38 -9.24 17.81
C ASN A 46 -13.56 -8.40 18.79
N ASN A 47 -12.83 -7.38 18.33
CA ASN A 47 -11.83 -6.69 19.12
C ASN A 47 -12.24 -5.26 19.52
N GLN A 48 -13.04 -4.54 18.74
CA GLN A 48 -13.81 -3.39 19.23
C GLN A 48 -15.17 -3.80 19.82
N MET A 49 -15.89 -4.70 19.14
CA MET A 49 -17.22 -5.20 19.49
C MET A 49 -17.34 -6.67 19.09
N GLU A 50 -17.99 -7.49 19.91
CA GLU A 50 -18.27 -8.90 19.57
C GLU A 50 -19.23 -8.99 18.38
N GLY A 51 -18.98 -9.90 17.44
CA GLY A 51 -19.74 -10.08 16.21
C GLY A 51 -19.37 -9.15 15.05
N VAL A 52 -18.43 -8.22 15.27
CA VAL A 52 -18.02 -7.21 14.28
C VAL A 52 -16.65 -7.52 13.71
N LYS A 53 -16.55 -7.47 12.38
CA LYS A 53 -15.27 -7.41 11.66
C LYS A 53 -15.06 -6.02 11.10
N LYS A 54 -13.85 -5.50 11.24
CA LYS A 54 -13.47 -4.22 10.65
C LYS A 54 -12.20 -4.39 9.84
N SER A 55 -12.12 -3.74 8.68
CA SER A 55 -10.88 -3.62 7.92
C SER A 55 -10.69 -2.18 7.46
N TRP A 56 -9.45 -1.75 7.32
CA TRP A 56 -9.15 -0.36 7.00
C TRP A 56 -7.95 -0.19 6.09
N VAL A 57 -7.93 0.94 5.40
CA VAL A 57 -6.79 1.53 4.71
C VAL A 57 -6.60 2.95 5.24
N MET A 58 -5.46 3.19 5.87
CA MET A 58 -5.07 4.47 6.46
C MET A 58 -3.92 5.08 5.66
N LYS A 59 -4.06 6.32 5.21
CA LYS A 59 -2.99 7.09 4.57
C LYS A 59 -2.55 8.24 5.45
N ARG A 60 -1.32 8.19 5.93
CA ARG A 60 -0.70 9.24 6.76
C ARG A 60 0.29 10.06 5.94
N LEU A 61 0.00 11.34 5.76
CA LEU A 61 0.83 12.26 4.98
C LEU A 61 1.86 13.00 5.86
N LYS A 62 2.98 13.42 5.24
CA LYS A 62 4.06 14.15 5.93
C LYS A 62 3.63 15.52 6.48
N ASN A 63 2.55 16.09 5.95
CA ASN A 63 2.00 17.36 6.42
C ASN A 63 1.09 17.22 7.65
N GLY A 64 0.95 16.00 8.19
CA GLY A 64 0.09 15.73 9.34
C GLY A 64 -1.38 15.51 9.00
N SER A 65 -1.78 15.41 7.74
CA SER A 65 -3.14 14.98 7.37
C SER A 65 -3.23 13.46 7.24
N PHE A 66 -4.41 12.89 7.50
CA PHE A 66 -4.72 11.50 7.17
C PHE A 66 -6.05 11.33 6.44
N SER A 67 -6.18 10.21 5.72
CA SER A 67 -7.45 9.67 5.23
C SER A 67 -7.58 8.21 5.65
N LEU A 68 -8.78 7.81 6.05
CA LEU A 68 -9.09 6.47 6.54
C LEU A 68 -10.33 5.95 5.80
N GLU A 69 -10.14 4.90 5.00
CA GLU A 69 -11.22 4.13 4.42
C GLU A 69 -11.40 2.88 5.28
N PHE A 70 -12.62 2.57 5.71
CA PHE A 70 -12.85 1.34 6.47
C PHE A 70 -14.18 0.68 6.15
N THR A 71 -14.19 -0.63 6.27
CA THR A 71 -15.36 -1.48 6.12
C THR A 71 -15.69 -2.14 7.44
N VAL A 72 -16.97 -2.16 7.78
CA VAL A 72 -17.53 -2.87 8.92
C VAL A 72 -18.46 -3.96 8.40
N GLU A 73 -18.22 -5.20 8.80
CA GLU A 73 -19.10 -6.34 8.57
C GLU A 73 -19.70 -6.76 9.91
N GLU A 74 -21.03 -6.72 10.01
CA GLU A 74 -21.79 -7.10 11.19
C GLU A 74 -23.05 -7.84 10.73
N ASN A 75 -23.32 -9.03 11.28
CA ASN A 75 -24.49 -9.85 10.93
C ASN A 75 -24.67 -10.14 9.42
N GLY A 76 -23.59 -10.10 8.64
CA GLY A 76 -23.60 -10.29 7.18
C GLY A 76 -23.85 -9.02 6.37
N ASP A 77 -24.18 -7.90 7.02
CA ASP A 77 -24.26 -6.59 6.40
C ASP A 77 -22.88 -5.95 6.34
N VAL A 78 -22.54 -5.38 5.17
CA VAL A 78 -21.25 -4.74 4.92
C VAL A 78 -21.46 -3.27 4.65
N SER A 79 -20.85 -2.40 5.46
CA SER A 79 -20.87 -0.95 5.31
C SER A 79 -19.46 -0.41 5.14
N SER A 80 -19.29 0.57 4.24
CA SER A 80 -18.01 1.25 4.02
C SER A 80 -18.12 2.73 4.36
N PHE A 81 -17.04 3.27 4.92
CA PHE A 81 -16.96 4.62 5.44
C PHE A 81 -15.62 5.25 5.06
N GLU A 82 -15.62 6.58 4.96
CA GLU A 82 -14.43 7.39 4.74
C GLU A 82 -14.36 8.47 5.82
N GLU A 83 -13.19 8.61 6.41
CA GLU A 83 -12.88 9.62 7.42
C GLU A 83 -11.59 10.36 7.05
N THR A 84 -11.51 11.62 7.44
CA THR A 84 -10.32 12.46 7.30
C THR A 84 -9.98 13.11 8.62
N GLY A 85 -8.73 13.53 8.75
CA GLY A 85 -8.31 14.25 9.92
C GLY A 85 -6.85 14.65 9.92
N THR A 86 -6.33 14.93 11.11
CA THR A 86 -4.93 15.25 11.33
C THR A 86 -4.29 14.30 12.33
N TRP A 87 -3.00 14.04 12.16
CA TRP A 87 -2.22 13.17 13.03
C TRP A 87 -0.89 13.80 13.39
N TRP A 88 -0.41 13.47 14.59
CA TRP A 88 0.91 13.89 15.07
C TRP A 88 1.41 12.92 16.13
N VAL A 89 2.68 13.08 16.50
CA VAL A 89 3.27 12.43 17.67
C VAL A 89 3.68 13.48 18.69
N GLU A 90 3.43 13.18 19.95
CA GLU A 90 3.81 14.04 21.08
C GLU A 90 4.11 13.14 22.28
N ASN A 91 5.23 13.38 22.97
CA ASN A 91 5.63 12.61 24.16
C ASN A 91 5.65 11.07 23.94
N GLY A 92 6.05 10.62 22.75
CA GLY A 92 6.09 9.19 22.40
C GLY A 92 4.72 8.54 22.14
N LYS A 93 3.65 9.34 22.08
CA LYS A 93 2.30 8.90 21.76
C LYS A 93 1.90 9.37 20.38
N PHE A 94 0.98 8.65 19.77
CA PHE A 94 0.40 8.96 18.48
C PHE A 94 -1.03 9.47 18.67
N TYR A 95 -1.38 10.55 17.97
CA TYR A 95 -2.66 11.24 18.08
C TYR A 95 -3.36 11.30 16.72
N GLU A 96 -4.67 11.09 16.71
CA GLU A 96 -5.54 11.22 15.53
C GLU A 96 -6.73 12.09 15.88
N PHE A 97 -6.79 13.30 15.31
CA PHE A 97 -7.97 14.16 15.38
C PHE A 97 -8.84 13.93 14.16
N HIS A 98 -10.10 13.56 14.39
CA HIS A 98 -11.08 13.21 13.36
C HIS A 98 -11.96 14.41 12.98
N ASP A 99 -12.01 14.74 11.69
CA ASP A 99 -12.76 15.90 11.22
C ASP A 99 -14.26 15.75 11.39
N PHE A 100 -14.80 14.54 11.29
CA PHE A 100 -16.24 14.32 11.41
C PHE A 100 -16.72 14.43 12.86
N THR A 101 -16.06 13.70 13.78
CA THR A 101 -16.47 13.64 15.20
C THR A 101 -15.96 14.82 16.02
N LYS A 102 -14.94 15.54 15.52
CA LYS A 102 -14.21 16.59 16.25
C LYS A 102 -13.56 16.10 17.54
N LYS A 103 -13.25 14.81 17.61
CA LYS A 103 -12.60 14.18 18.76
C LYS A 103 -11.20 13.70 18.39
N THR A 104 -10.36 13.57 19.41
CA THR A 104 -8.98 13.11 19.27
C THR A 104 -8.83 11.77 19.96
N ASP A 105 -8.34 10.78 19.21
CA ASP A 105 -7.86 9.52 19.76
C ASP A 105 -6.36 9.64 20.06
N HIS A 106 -5.87 8.93 21.07
CA HIS A 106 -4.44 8.77 21.25
C HIS A 106 -4.04 7.38 21.71
N TYR A 107 -2.88 6.97 21.22
CA TYR A 107 -2.38 5.62 21.28
C TYR A 107 -0.93 5.64 21.75
N SER A 108 -0.58 4.64 22.55
CA SER A 108 0.80 4.18 22.57
C SER A 108 1.10 3.42 21.28
N TYR A 109 2.31 3.53 20.75
CA TYR A 109 2.68 2.83 19.53
C TYR A 109 4.10 2.26 19.59
N GLU A 110 4.30 1.12 18.93
CA GLU A 110 5.58 0.44 18.80
C GLU A 110 5.85 0.15 17.32
N VAL A 111 6.93 0.71 16.78
CA VAL A 111 7.39 0.39 15.41
C VAL A 111 8.10 -0.96 15.45
N LEU A 112 7.36 -2.03 15.15
CA LEU A 112 7.87 -3.40 15.18
C LEU A 112 8.92 -3.64 14.09
N ASN A 113 8.66 -3.11 12.89
CA ASN A 113 9.60 -3.11 11.76
C ASN A 113 9.18 -2.07 10.71
N LYS A 114 9.91 -1.98 9.57
CA LYS A 114 9.64 -1.02 8.49
C LYS A 114 8.20 -1.06 7.93
N ASN A 115 7.52 -2.20 8.09
CA ASN A 115 6.22 -2.48 7.51
C ASN A 115 5.14 -2.74 8.56
N GLN A 116 5.44 -2.70 9.85
CA GLN A 116 4.45 -3.01 10.88
C GLN A 116 4.60 -2.10 12.08
N VAL A 117 3.47 -1.57 12.55
CA VAL A 117 3.38 -0.71 13.73
C VAL A 117 2.24 -1.25 14.58
N LYS A 118 2.52 -1.53 15.86
CA LYS A 118 1.50 -1.89 16.83
C LYS A 118 0.98 -0.63 17.49
N PHE A 119 -0.33 -0.51 17.61
CA PHE A 119 -1.01 0.55 18.34
C PHE A 119 -1.79 -0.06 19.49
N LYS A 120 -1.82 0.64 20.62
CA LYS A 120 -2.67 0.32 21.76
C LYS A 120 -3.34 1.60 22.24
N ALA A 121 -4.67 1.57 22.26
CA ALA A 121 -5.49 2.70 22.64
C ALA A 121 -5.22 3.08 24.10
N GLU A 122 -5.04 4.38 24.33
CA GLU A 122 -5.05 4.97 25.67
C GLU A 122 -6.29 5.83 25.87
N HIS A 123 -6.78 6.45 24.81
CA HIS A 123 -8.04 7.17 24.78
C HIS A 123 -8.63 7.11 23.37
N ILE A 124 -9.91 6.80 23.31
CA ILE A 124 -10.72 6.86 22.09
C ILE A 124 -11.85 7.84 22.38
N GLY A 125 -12.08 8.77 21.47
CA GLY A 125 -13.08 9.82 21.63
C GLY A 125 -14.52 9.28 21.62
N VAL A 126 -14.73 8.12 21.00
CA VAL A 126 -16.03 7.44 20.91
C VAL A 126 -16.08 6.22 21.83
N GLU A 127 -17.28 5.83 22.26
CA GLU A 127 -17.45 4.66 23.13
C GLU A 127 -17.07 3.36 22.39
N MET A 128 -16.39 2.47 23.11
CA MET A 128 -16.03 1.11 22.68
C MET A 128 -16.45 0.11 23.75
N ASN A 129 -16.75 -1.13 23.35
CA ASN A 129 -17.09 -2.20 24.30
C ASN A 129 -15.86 -2.77 25.02
N LYS A 130 -14.65 -2.57 24.49
CA LYS A 130 -13.39 -3.03 25.09
C LYS A 130 -12.46 -1.88 25.40
N SER A 131 -11.86 -1.90 26.59
CA SER A 131 -10.94 -0.87 27.09
C SER A 131 -9.47 -1.12 26.72
N ASP A 132 -9.12 -2.31 26.21
CA ASP A 132 -7.77 -2.77 25.92
C ASP A 132 -7.48 -2.91 24.42
N TYR A 133 -8.19 -2.12 23.59
CA TYR A 133 -8.08 -2.17 22.14
C TYR A 133 -6.64 -1.98 21.65
N GLU A 134 -6.15 -2.97 20.91
CA GLU A 134 -4.87 -2.93 20.20
C GLU A 134 -5.02 -3.48 18.78
N PHE A 135 -4.17 -2.99 17.88
CA PHE A 135 -4.13 -3.43 16.49
C PHE A 135 -2.73 -3.29 15.91
N ILE A 136 -2.50 -3.95 14.77
CA ILE A 136 -1.28 -3.80 13.98
C ILE A 136 -1.63 -3.20 12.64
N ASP A 137 -1.06 -2.03 12.37
CA ASP A 137 -1.03 -1.49 11.02
C ASP A 137 0.11 -2.14 10.24
N THR A 138 -0.23 -2.70 9.09
CA THR A 138 0.74 -3.23 8.14
C THR A 138 0.84 -2.29 6.96
N ARG A 139 2.06 -1.88 6.60
CA ARG A 139 2.30 -0.98 5.48
C ARG A 139 1.68 -1.60 4.24
N LYS A 140 0.78 -0.84 3.62
CA LYS A 140 0.29 -1.14 2.30
C LYS A 140 1.50 -1.01 1.38
N THR A 141 2.08 -2.15 1.00
CA THR A 141 3.05 -2.14 -0.09
C THR A 141 2.37 -1.45 -1.25
N PRO A 142 2.99 -0.45 -1.91
CA PRO A 142 2.38 0.21 -3.06
C PRO A 142 1.80 -0.87 -3.95
N GLU A 143 0.49 -0.80 -4.14
CA GLU A 143 -0.22 -1.79 -4.94
C GLU A 143 0.36 -1.75 -6.35
N LYS A 144 1.31 -2.65 -6.62
CA LYS A 144 1.48 -3.24 -7.94
C LYS A 144 0.31 -4.19 -8.27
N ASN A 145 -0.83 -4.12 -7.56
CA ASN A 145 -1.96 -5.04 -7.70
C ASN A 145 -3.25 -4.43 -7.12
N LYS A 146 -3.94 -3.57 -7.89
CA LYS A 146 -5.40 -3.71 -7.95
C LYS A 146 -5.67 -5.12 -8.47
N LYS A 147 -6.34 -5.98 -7.69
CA LYS A 147 -6.81 -7.34 -8.02
C LYS A 147 -6.19 -7.98 -9.29
N LYS A 148 -5.06 -8.68 -9.14
CA LYS A 148 -4.45 -9.58 -10.16
C LYS A 148 -5.33 -10.79 -10.54
N GLY A 149 -6.55 -10.88 -9.99
CA GLY A 149 -7.49 -11.95 -10.28
C GLY A 149 -8.33 -11.74 -11.54
N GLU A 150 -8.35 -10.54 -12.14
CA GLU A 150 -9.23 -10.26 -13.30
C GLU A 150 -8.59 -9.39 -14.39
N LEU A 151 -7.49 -8.66 -14.12
CA LEU A 151 -6.85 -7.80 -15.12
C LEU A 151 -6.22 -8.64 -16.23
N GLY A 152 -6.69 -8.41 -17.44
CA GLY A 152 -6.33 -9.16 -18.63
C GLY A 152 -6.97 -10.53 -18.70
N LEU A 153 -7.80 -10.98 -17.75
CA LEU A 153 -8.42 -12.31 -17.82
C LEU A 153 -9.80 -12.30 -18.49
N SER A 154 -10.26 -11.12 -18.91
CA SER A 154 -11.48 -10.93 -19.71
C SER A 154 -11.35 -9.71 -20.62
N ILE A 155 -12.13 -9.68 -21.69
CA ILE A 155 -12.20 -8.52 -22.60
C ILE A 155 -12.83 -7.30 -21.92
N SER A 156 -13.68 -7.50 -20.89
CA SER A 156 -14.22 -6.41 -20.06
C SER A 156 -13.18 -5.69 -19.20
N ASN A 157 -12.00 -6.29 -19.00
CA ASN A 157 -10.91 -5.69 -18.23
C ASN A 157 -9.55 -6.05 -18.85
N PRO A 158 -9.25 -5.57 -20.06
CA PRO A 158 -8.05 -5.95 -20.81
C PRO A 158 -6.81 -5.21 -20.30
N ILE A 159 -5.63 -5.75 -20.61
CA ILE A 159 -4.35 -5.09 -20.36
C ILE A 159 -4.09 -4.06 -21.46
N LYS A 160 -3.89 -2.80 -21.09
CA LYS A 160 -3.54 -1.75 -22.06
C LYS A 160 -2.05 -1.78 -22.36
N VAL A 161 -1.72 -1.82 -23.64
CA VAL A 161 -0.35 -1.80 -24.17
C VAL A 161 -0.26 -0.80 -25.32
N ASN A 162 0.95 -0.37 -25.65
CA ASN A 162 1.20 0.53 -26.78
C ASN A 162 1.89 -0.19 -27.96
N SER A 163 2.25 -1.47 -27.79
CA SER A 163 2.85 -2.26 -28.85
C SER A 163 2.79 -3.76 -28.54
N VAL A 164 2.89 -4.60 -29.57
CA VAL A 164 2.96 -6.06 -29.43
C VAL A 164 4.11 -6.51 -28.50
N PRO A 165 5.34 -5.95 -28.57
CA PRO A 165 6.40 -6.30 -27.62
C PRO A 165 6.04 -6.12 -26.13
N GLU A 166 5.21 -5.12 -25.81
CA GLU A 166 4.75 -4.88 -24.43
C GLU A 166 3.82 -6.00 -23.93
N GLU A 167 3.04 -6.63 -24.80
CA GLU A 167 2.17 -7.78 -24.44
C GLU A 167 3.02 -8.94 -23.94
N TYR A 168 4.03 -9.32 -24.72
CA TYR A 168 4.96 -10.38 -24.37
C TYR A 168 5.81 -10.03 -23.15
N GLN A 169 6.16 -8.75 -22.98
CA GLN A 169 6.84 -8.29 -21.76
C GLN A 169 5.94 -8.44 -20.54
N TYR A 170 4.67 -8.06 -20.64
CA TYR A 170 3.69 -8.24 -19.57
C TYR A 170 3.60 -9.70 -19.14
N ILE A 171 3.50 -10.64 -20.10
CA ILE A 171 3.47 -12.09 -19.78
C ILE A 171 4.73 -12.52 -19.03
N ARG A 172 5.93 -12.13 -19.49
CA ARG A 172 7.19 -12.49 -18.83
C ARG A 172 7.30 -11.94 -17.41
N GLU A 173 6.81 -10.73 -17.18
CA GLU A 173 6.87 -10.08 -15.87
C GLU A 173 5.79 -10.59 -14.90
N ASN A 174 4.65 -11.07 -15.42
CA ASN A 174 3.47 -11.35 -14.60
C ASN A 174 3.09 -12.83 -14.50
N CYS A 175 3.63 -13.70 -15.37
CA CYS A 175 3.37 -15.14 -15.44
C CYS A 175 4.70 -15.91 -15.45
N GLU A 176 5.28 -16.12 -14.27
CA GLU A 176 6.58 -16.78 -14.12
C GLU A 176 6.55 -18.23 -14.64
N GLY A 177 7.51 -18.56 -15.51
CA GLY A 177 7.62 -19.88 -16.12
C GLY A 177 6.53 -20.21 -17.16
N CYS A 178 5.65 -19.26 -17.49
CA CYS A 178 4.61 -19.50 -18.47
C CYS A 178 5.15 -19.51 -19.90
N LYS A 179 4.61 -20.40 -20.73
CA LYS A 179 4.90 -20.48 -22.16
C LYS A 179 3.69 -20.00 -22.95
N VAL A 180 3.88 -19.04 -23.84
CA VAL A 180 2.83 -18.66 -24.80
C VAL A 180 2.62 -19.84 -25.75
N ILE A 181 1.38 -20.33 -25.85
CA ILE A 181 1.00 -21.49 -26.67
C ILE A 181 0.06 -21.12 -27.82
N SER A 182 -0.59 -19.96 -27.75
CA SER A 182 -1.45 -19.45 -28.82
C SER A 182 -1.58 -17.92 -28.73
N GLN A 183 -1.75 -17.29 -29.88
CA GLN A 183 -2.12 -15.88 -30.04
C GLN A 183 -3.31 -15.81 -31.00
N ALA A 184 -4.30 -14.97 -30.69
CA ALA A 184 -5.45 -14.71 -31.54
C ALA A 184 -5.86 -13.24 -31.48
N LEU A 185 -6.35 -12.71 -32.61
CA LEU A 185 -7.00 -11.40 -32.67
C LEU A 185 -8.50 -11.57 -32.39
N ILE A 186 -9.02 -10.76 -31.47
CA ILE A 186 -10.43 -10.72 -31.10
C ILE A 186 -11.02 -9.36 -31.51
N ASN A 187 -12.21 -9.39 -32.09
CA ASN A 187 -12.98 -8.19 -32.44
C ASN A 187 -14.31 -8.20 -31.66
N GLU A 188 -14.53 -7.17 -30.86
CA GLU A 188 -15.80 -6.93 -30.18
C GLU A 188 -16.32 -5.54 -30.54
N GLY A 189 -17.27 -5.51 -31.47
CA GLY A 189 -17.88 -4.28 -31.96
C GLY A 189 -16.91 -3.42 -32.78
N LYS A 190 -16.41 -2.34 -32.16
CA LYS A 190 -15.43 -1.42 -32.78
C LYS A 190 -14.04 -1.54 -32.15
N SER A 191 -13.88 -2.47 -31.21
CA SER A 191 -12.66 -2.63 -30.45
C SER A 191 -11.91 -3.90 -30.87
N TYR A 192 -10.59 -3.79 -30.92
CA TYR A 192 -9.66 -4.87 -31.23
C TYR A 192 -8.87 -5.26 -29.99
N TYR A 193 -8.69 -6.56 -29.80
CA TYR A 193 -7.95 -7.10 -28.67
C TYR A 193 -7.06 -8.26 -29.14
N ASP A 194 -5.89 -8.41 -28.54
CA ASP A 194 -5.08 -9.62 -28.69
C ASP A 194 -5.29 -10.56 -27.50
N GLU A 195 -5.53 -11.83 -27.78
CA GLU A 195 -5.56 -12.90 -26.79
C GLU A 195 -4.24 -13.69 -26.85
N LEU A 196 -3.47 -13.68 -25.76
CA LEU A 196 -2.34 -14.58 -25.56
C LEU A 196 -2.73 -15.69 -24.59
N LYS A 197 -2.81 -16.92 -25.09
CA LYS A 197 -2.99 -18.11 -24.24
C LYS A 197 -1.63 -18.63 -23.82
N VAL A 198 -1.46 -18.81 -22.51
CA VAL A 198 -0.22 -19.32 -21.92
C VAL A 198 -0.46 -20.60 -21.15
N GLN A 199 0.53 -21.50 -21.16
CA GLN A 199 0.60 -22.68 -20.32
C GLN A 199 1.53 -22.40 -19.13
N LYS A 200 1.04 -22.63 -17.92
CA LYS A 200 1.81 -22.52 -16.67
C LYS A 200 2.68 -23.76 -16.43
N PRO A 201 3.67 -23.69 -15.53
CA PRO A 201 4.51 -24.84 -15.18
C PRO A 201 3.74 -26.07 -14.67
N ASP A 202 2.58 -25.86 -14.03
CA ASP A 202 1.68 -26.92 -13.56
C ASP A 202 0.83 -27.57 -14.67
N GLY A 203 1.00 -27.13 -15.93
CA GLY A 203 0.29 -27.62 -17.09
C GLY A 203 -1.06 -26.93 -17.36
N THR A 204 -1.57 -26.11 -16.44
CA THR A 204 -2.82 -25.37 -16.62
C THR A 204 -2.66 -24.24 -17.64
N THR A 205 -3.76 -23.82 -18.27
CA THR A 205 -3.74 -22.72 -19.24
C THR A 205 -4.54 -21.52 -18.77
N VAL A 206 -4.08 -20.32 -19.13
CA VAL A 206 -4.78 -19.06 -18.90
C VAL A 206 -4.68 -18.17 -20.13
N SER A 207 -5.74 -17.42 -20.43
CA SER A 207 -5.76 -16.44 -21.51
C SER A 207 -5.59 -15.03 -20.95
N TYR A 208 -4.75 -14.24 -21.61
CA TYR A 208 -4.57 -12.82 -21.34
C TYR A 208 -5.07 -11.99 -22.53
N PHE A 209 -5.95 -11.03 -22.27
CA PHE A 209 -6.53 -10.11 -23.26
C PHE A 209 -5.86 -8.75 -23.17
N PHE A 210 -5.40 -8.25 -24.31
CA PHE A 210 -4.71 -6.98 -24.47
C PHE A 210 -5.53 -6.02 -25.32
N ASP A 211 -5.68 -4.78 -24.87
CA ASP A 211 -6.29 -3.69 -25.64
C ASP A 211 -5.24 -3.10 -26.58
N ILE A 212 -5.45 -3.30 -27.88
CA ILE A 212 -4.52 -2.91 -28.94
C ILE A 212 -5.06 -1.77 -29.81
N ASN A 213 -6.18 -1.15 -29.41
CA ASN A 213 -6.87 -0.13 -30.21
C ASN A 213 -5.99 1.11 -30.48
N SER A 214 -4.97 1.33 -29.65
CA SER A 214 -4.02 2.43 -29.78
C SER A 214 -3.03 2.29 -30.94
N PHE A 215 -2.84 1.09 -31.49
CA PHE A 215 -1.83 0.84 -32.55
C PHE A 215 -2.26 -0.15 -33.64
N TYR A 216 -3.39 -0.86 -33.47
CA TYR A 216 -3.83 -1.85 -34.46
C TYR A 216 -4.26 -1.24 -35.80
N LEU A 217 -4.77 0.00 -35.81
CA LEU A 217 -5.22 0.69 -37.01
C LEU A 217 -4.13 1.50 -37.73
N ASP A 218 -2.89 1.45 -37.23
CA ASP A 218 -1.74 2.16 -37.80
C ASP A 218 -0.95 1.29 -38.82
N PHE A 219 -1.50 0.14 -39.22
CA PHE A 219 -0.92 -0.79 -40.21
C PHE A 219 -1.56 -0.69 -41.60
#